data_AF-A0A4U8Q7C0-F1
#
_entry.id   AF-A0A4U8Q7C0-F1
#
_cell.length_a   1.000
_cell.length_b   1.000
_cell.length_c   1.000
_cell.angle_alpha   90.00
_cell.angle_beta   90.00
_cell.angle_gamma   90.00
#
_symmetry.space_group_name_H-M   'P 1'
#
loop_
_entity.id
_entity.type
_entity.pdbx_description
1 polymer ?
#
loop_
_entity_poly.entity_id
_entity_poly.type
_entity_poly.pdbx_seq_one_letter_code
_entity_poly.pdbx_strand_id
1 'polypeptide(L)' 'MTSSERKMWEINIENAASAVAAEYGNAVAKSVFARYSAHGFYDLASYYYSEVFAYLEQIANDN' A
#
# COMPACT_ATOMS: atom_id res chain seq x y z
N MET A 1 6.72 10.89 -12.81
CA MET A 1 6.11 11.24 -11.52
C MET A 1 6.90 12.38 -10.89
N THR A 2 6.23 13.47 -10.54
CA THR A 2 6.78 14.62 -9.82
C THR A 2 6.92 14.31 -8.33
N SER A 3 7.69 15.12 -7.60
CA SER A 3 7.83 14.95 -6.14
C SER A 3 6.49 15.06 -5.40
N SER A 4 5.59 15.92 -5.87
CA SER A 4 4.25 16.10 -5.29
C SER A 4 3.36 14.86 -5.51
N GLU A 5 3.38 14.30 -6.71
CA GLU A 5 2.65 13.05 -7.01
C GLU A 5 3.19 11.88 -6.18
N ARG A 6 4.52 11.77 -6.02
CA ARG A 6 5.12 10.73 -5.18
C ARG A 6 4.65 10.85 -3.73
N LYS A 7 4.62 12.07 -3.19
CA LYS A 7 4.18 12.32 -1.81
C LYS A 7 2.70 12.00 -1.60
N MET A 8 1.86 12.27 -2.61
CA MET A 8 0.45 11.85 -2.58
C MET A 8 0.33 10.33 -2.49
N TRP A 9 1.06 9.59 -3.33
CA TRP A 9 1.06 8.13 -3.30
C TRP A 9 1.57 7.56 -1.98
N GLU A 10 2.63 8.15 -1.42
CA GLU A 10 3.16 7.79 -0.12
C GLU A 10 2.08 7.87 0.96
N ILE A 11 1.40 9.01 1.05
CA ILE A 11 0.34 9.24 2.04
C ILE A 11 -0.82 8.24 1.84
N ASN A 12 -1.28 8.05 0.61
CA ASN A 12 -2.43 7.19 0.33
C ASN A 12 -2.12 5.71 0.63
N ILE A 13 -0.96 5.22 0.21
CA ILE A 13 -0.56 3.82 0.40
C ILE A 13 -0.29 3.51 1.87
N GLU A 14 0.42 4.39 2.58
CA GLU A 14 0.69 4.20 4.01
C GLU A 14 -0.61 4.25 4.85
N ASN A 15 -1.56 5.13 4.50
CA ASN A 15 -2.86 5.17 5.16
C ASN A 15 -3.66 3.88 4.94
N ALA A 16 -3.75 3.40 3.69
CA ALA A 16 -4.46 2.16 3.37
C ALA A 16 -3.79 0.93 4.02
N ALA A 17 -2.45 0.88 4.01
CA ALA A 17 -1.70 -0.18 4.69
C ALA A 17 -1.91 -0.16 6.21
N SER A 18 -1.99 1.03 6.82
CA SER A 18 -2.30 1.20 8.23
C SER A 18 -3.72 0.71 8.57
N ALA A 19 -4.72 1.01 7.72
CA ALA A 19 -6.08 0.51 7.88
C ALA A 19 -6.14 -1.02 7.85
N VAL A 20 -5.54 -1.64 6.82
CA VAL A 20 -5.44 -3.11 6.72
C VAL A 20 -4.70 -3.70 7.92
N ALA A 21 -3.62 -3.08 8.37
CA ALA A 21 -2.85 -3.56 9.52
C ALA A 21 -3.63 -3.46 10.83
N ALA A 22 -4.47 -2.44 11.00
CA ALA A 22 -5.30 -2.26 12.18
C ALA A 22 -6.40 -3.33 12.30
N GLU A 23 -6.98 -3.73 11.18
CA GLU A 23 -8.11 -4.68 11.14
C GLU A 23 -7.65 -6.13 11.02
N TYR A 24 -6.70 -6.41 10.11
CA TYR A 24 -6.27 -7.76 9.74
C TYR A 24 -4.85 -8.10 10.21
N GLY A 25 -4.15 -7.14 10.82
CA GLY A 25 -2.80 -7.30 11.32
C GLY A 25 -1.71 -6.97 10.28
N ASN A 26 -0.55 -6.56 10.80
CA ASN A 26 0.58 -6.10 10.00
C ASN A 26 1.10 -7.15 8.99
N ALA A 27 0.98 -8.44 9.32
CA ALA A 27 1.36 -9.51 8.41
C ALA A 27 0.54 -9.48 7.10
N VAL A 28 -0.75 -9.14 7.17
CA VAL A 28 -1.62 -9.05 5.99
C VAL A 28 -1.23 -7.85 5.14
N ALA A 29 -1.07 -6.67 5.74
CA ALA A 29 -0.63 -5.47 5.02
C ALA A 29 0.72 -5.71 4.30
N LYS A 30 1.70 -6.28 5.00
CA LYS A 30 3.01 -6.62 4.42
C LYS A 30 2.93 -7.65 3.29
N SER A 31 1.99 -8.60 3.37
CA SER A 31 1.81 -9.60 2.32
C SER A 31 1.39 -8.99 0.98
N VAL A 32 0.72 -7.82 0.98
CA VAL A 32 0.37 -7.09 -0.24
C VAL A 32 1.65 -6.58 -0.93
N PHE A 33 2.53 -5.90 -0.19
CA PHE A 33 3.80 -5.40 -0.73
C PHE A 33 4.71 -6.54 -1.21
N ALA A 34 4.75 -7.66 -0.47
CA ALA A 34 5.61 -8.80 -0.79
C ALA A 34 5.32 -9.42 -2.17
N ARG A 35 4.07 -9.32 -2.68
CA ARG A 35 3.71 -9.76 -4.05
C ARG A 35 4.45 -9.00 -5.14
N TYR A 36 4.90 -7.78 -4.83
CA TYR A 36 5.61 -6.87 -5.71
C TYR A 36 7.09 -6.73 -5.37
N SER A 37 7.64 -7.70 -4.62
CA SER A 37 9.03 -7.70 -4.14
C SER A 37 9.40 -6.48 -3.29
N ALA A 38 8.43 -5.94 -2.54
CA ALA A 38 8.60 -4.79 -1.67
C ALA A 38 8.26 -5.13 -0.20
N HIS A 39 8.80 -4.37 0.74
CA HIS A 39 8.53 -4.47 2.18
C HIS A 39 7.60 -3.35 2.68
N GLY A 40 7.43 -2.29 1.88
CA GLY A 40 6.55 -1.16 2.14
C GLY A 40 6.57 -0.16 0.97
N PHE A 41 6.16 1.09 1.19
CA PHE A 41 6.14 2.08 0.11
C PHE A 41 7.54 2.44 -0.43
N TYR A 42 8.55 2.50 0.44
CA TYR A 42 9.87 3.05 0.09
C TYR A 42 10.69 2.20 -0.87
N ASP A 43 10.46 0.89 -0.89
CA ASP A 43 11.08 -0.04 -1.84
C ASP A 43 10.10 -0.57 -2.90
N LEU A 44 8.84 -0.08 -2.88
CA LEU A 44 7.86 -0.34 -3.92
C LEU A 44 8.19 0.44 -5.19
N ALA A 45 8.24 -0.26 -6.31
CA ALA A 45 8.43 0.36 -7.60
C ALA A 45 7.19 1.20 -7.98
N SER A 46 7.42 2.42 -8.48
CA SER A 46 6.37 3.43 -8.71
C SER A 46 5.30 3.01 -9.72
N TYR A 47 5.59 2.05 -10.60
CA TYR A 47 4.63 1.51 -11.55
C TYR A 47 3.56 0.63 -10.89
N TYR A 48 3.78 0.16 -9.65
CA TYR A 48 2.81 -0.63 -8.89
C TYR A 48 1.96 0.20 -7.92
N TYR A 49 2.18 1.51 -7.79
CA TYR A 49 1.49 2.32 -6.77
C TYR A 49 -0.03 2.24 -6.84
N SER A 50 -0.61 2.37 -8.04
CA SER A 50 -2.06 2.29 -8.21
C SER A 50 -2.61 0.89 -7.90
N GLU A 51 -1.88 -0.16 -8.25
CA GLU A 51 -2.29 -1.54 -8.04
C GLU A 51 -2.22 -1.90 -6.55
N VAL A 52 -1.11 -1.60 -5.88
CA VAL A 52 -0.96 -1.81 -4.43
C VAL A 52 -2.00 -1.02 -3.65
N PHE A 53 -2.23 0.25 -4.01
CA PHE A 53 -3.27 1.05 -3.36
C PHE A 53 -4.65 0.43 -3.53
N ALA A 54 -5.03 0.02 -4.75
CA ALA A 54 -6.32 -0.60 -5.02
C ALA A 54 -6.51 -1.91 -4.24
N TYR A 55 -5.47 -2.74 -4.11
CA TYR A 55 -5.54 -3.97 -3.32
C TYR A 55 -5.66 -3.71 -1.82
N LEU A 56 -4.93 -2.72 -1.29
CA LEU A 56 -5.05 -2.34 0.12
C LEU A 56 -6.46 -1.81 0.42
N GLU A 57 -7.00 -0.94 -0.42
CA GLU A 57 -8.37 -0.43 -0.31
C GLU A 57 -9.40 -1.56 -0.44
N GLN A 58 -9.20 -2.52 -1.34
CA GLN A 58 -10.09 -3.67 -1.44
C GLN A 58 -10.12 -4.46 -0.13
N ILE A 59 -8.96 -4.79 0.45
CA ILE A 59 -8.89 -5.55 1.71
C ILE A 59 -9.51 -4.76 2.86
N ALA A 60 -9.23 -3.45 2.95
CA ALA A 60 -9.74 -2.59 4.01
C ALA A 60 -11.27 -2.37 3.95
N ASN A 61 -11.90 -2.67 2.82
CA ASN A 61 -13.36 -2.51 2.61
C ASN A 61 -14.09 -3.85 2.39
N ASP A 62 -13.39 -4.99 2.42
CA ASP A 62 -14.00 -6.31 2.37
C ASP A 62 -14.51 -6.64 3.78
N ASN A 63 -15.82 -6.75 3.96
CA ASN A 63 -16.51 -6.77 5.26
C ASN A 63 -17.06 -8.17 5.58
#